data_AF-A0AAW2UBE7-F1
#
_entry.id   AF-A0AAW2UBE7-F1
#
_cell.length_a   1.000
_cell.length_b   1.000
_cell.length_c   1.000
_cell.angle_alpha   90.00
_cell.angle_beta   90.00
_cell.angle_gamma   90.00
#
_symmetry.space_group_name_H-M   'P 1'
#
loop_
_entity.id
_entity.type
_entity.pdbx_description
1 polymer ?
#
loop_
_entity_poly.entity_id
_entity_poly.type
_entity_poly.pdbx_seq_one_letter_code
_entity_poly.pdbx_strand_id
1 'polypeptide(L)'
;MSIHRSEQEGDRGKMLPMLRGYALAYLAALCGAFVWGVDSSTTAASKRRPKILGCHMEFLASALDGKISLGCDLATWHAYVSGFLSLMVRCTPTWIFELNVELLRRLSKGLRRWNEEELALALLGVGGIGTMSAAAEMVIETEI
;
A
#
# COMPACT_ATOMS: atom_id res chain seq x y z
N MET A 1 -7.41 -7.64 43.80
CA MET A 1 -7.75 -7.81 42.37
C MET A 1 -7.67 -6.45 41.69
N SER A 2 -6.60 -6.16 40.94
CA SER A 2 -6.60 -5.06 39.96
C SER A 2 -5.42 -5.22 38.99
N ILE A 3 -5.38 -6.37 38.29
CA ILE A 3 -4.38 -6.64 37.23
C ILE A 3 -5.04 -6.62 35.84
N HIS A 4 -6.37 -6.67 35.76
CA HIS A 4 -7.06 -6.87 34.47
C HIS A 4 -7.37 -5.59 33.67
N ARG A 5 -7.04 -4.40 34.18
CA ARG A 5 -7.34 -3.13 33.47
C ARG A 5 -6.19 -2.64 32.57
N SER A 6 -4.95 -3.05 32.85
CA SER A 6 -3.76 -2.54 32.15
C SER A 6 -3.53 -3.13 30.76
N GLU A 7 -3.93 -4.38 30.52
CA GLU A 7 -3.70 -5.05 29.22
C GLU A 7 -4.69 -4.57 28.14
N GLN A 8 -5.92 -4.25 28.54
CA GLN A 8 -6.97 -3.77 27.62
C GLN A 8 -6.74 -2.33 27.11
N GLU A 9 -6.10 -1.46 27.92
CA GLU A 9 -5.73 -0.10 27.52
C GLU A 9 -4.51 -0.08 26.58
N GLY A 10 -3.55 -1.00 26.77
CA GLY A 10 -2.39 -1.16 25.88
C GLY A 10 -2.74 -1.69 24.48
N ASP A 11 -3.74 -2.57 24.40
CA ASP A 11 -4.24 -3.14 23.13
C ASP A 11 -5.14 -2.14 22.37
N ARG A 12 -6.06 -1.46 23.07
CA ARG A 12 -6.88 -0.37 22.49
C ARG A 12 -6.02 0.82 22.03
N GLY A 13 -4.90 1.08 22.70
CA GLY A 13 -3.94 2.13 22.34
C GLY A 13 -3.29 1.92 20.97
N LYS A 14 -3.12 0.66 20.54
CA LYS A 14 -2.59 0.31 19.20
C LYS A 14 -3.68 0.24 18.13
N MET A 15 -4.91 -0.09 18.54
CA MET A 15 -6.06 -0.21 17.63
C MET A 15 -6.48 1.13 17.01
N LEU A 16 -6.50 2.23 17.79
CA LEU A 16 -6.93 3.54 17.30
C LEU A 16 -6.03 4.07 16.16
N PRO A 17 -4.69 4.07 16.29
CA PRO A 17 -3.80 4.41 15.18
C PRO A 17 -4.02 3.56 13.92
N MET A 18 -4.20 2.25 14.06
CA MET A 18 -4.48 1.36 12.92
C MET A 18 -5.80 1.72 12.21
N LEU A 19 -6.88 1.92 12.98
CA LEU A 19 -8.17 2.31 12.43
C LEU A 19 -8.10 3.65 11.68
N ARG A 20 -7.30 4.60 12.17
CA ARG A 20 -7.04 5.86 11.45
C ARG A 20 -6.35 5.61 10.11
N GLY A 21 -5.34 4.73 10.08
CA GLY A 21 -4.65 4.35 8.85
C GLY A 21 -5.59 3.72 7.83
N TYR A 22 -6.39 2.75 8.25
CA TYR A 22 -7.40 2.14 7.38
C TYR A 22 -8.45 3.14 6.91
N ALA A 23 -8.97 4.00 7.77
CA ALA A 23 -9.93 5.03 7.38
C ALA A 23 -9.37 5.94 6.29
N LEU A 24 -8.10 6.36 6.42
CA LEU A 24 -7.41 7.14 5.39
C LEU A 24 -7.24 6.37 4.08
N ALA A 25 -6.90 5.07 4.15
CA ALA A 25 -6.74 4.22 2.98
C ALA A 25 -8.04 4.09 2.19
N TYR A 26 -9.14 3.78 2.88
CA TYR A 26 -10.47 3.70 2.27
C TYR A 26 -10.91 5.03 1.69
N LEU A 27 -10.72 6.13 2.43
CA LEU A 27 -11.07 7.46 1.94
C LEU A 27 -10.32 7.79 0.65
N ALA A 28 -8.99 7.59 0.63
CA ALA A 28 -8.16 7.87 -0.55
C ALA A 28 -8.57 7.01 -1.75
N ALA A 29 -8.75 5.70 -1.55
CA ALA A 29 -9.13 4.77 -2.62
C ALA A 29 -10.53 5.06 -3.17
N LEU A 30 -11.53 5.27 -2.30
CA LEU A 30 -12.90 5.56 -2.71
C LEU A 30 -12.99 6.92 -3.41
N CYS A 31 -12.35 7.96 -2.89
CA CYS A 31 -12.28 9.26 -3.58
C CYS A 31 -11.64 9.12 -4.97
N GLY A 32 -10.53 8.39 -5.08
CA GLY A 32 -9.90 8.12 -6.38
C GLY A 32 -10.82 7.36 -7.33
N ALA A 33 -11.55 6.35 -6.84
CA ALA A 33 -12.49 5.56 -7.63
C ALA A 33 -13.66 6.41 -8.13
N PHE A 34 -14.19 7.32 -7.30
CA PHE A 34 -15.23 8.25 -7.74
C PHE A 34 -14.74 9.27 -8.77
N VAL A 35 -13.48 9.73 -8.68
CA VAL A 35 -12.94 10.76 -9.57
C VAL A 35 -12.45 10.16 -10.90
N TRP A 36 -11.77 9.02 -10.88
CA TRP A 36 -11.10 8.45 -12.06
C TRP A 36 -11.75 7.18 -12.60
N GLY A 37 -12.66 6.57 -11.84
CA GLY A 37 -13.14 5.22 -12.11
C GLY A 37 -12.09 4.15 -11.79
N VAL A 38 -12.56 2.90 -11.72
CA VAL A 38 -11.71 1.73 -11.43
C VAL A 38 -11.07 1.14 -12.69
N ASP A 39 -11.68 1.33 -13.85
CA ASP A 39 -11.25 0.77 -15.14
C ASP A 39 -10.52 1.78 -16.03
N SER A 40 -10.01 1.30 -17.17
CA SER A 40 -9.38 2.07 -18.26
C SER A 40 -10.40 2.86 -19.09
N SER A 41 -11.29 3.62 -18.46
CA SER A 41 -12.17 4.54 -19.20
C SER A 41 -11.35 5.72 -19.75
N THR A 42 -11.68 6.21 -20.93
CA THR A 42 -10.99 7.35 -21.60
C THR A 42 -11.53 8.73 -21.17
N THR A 43 -12.02 8.84 -19.93
CA THR A 43 -12.47 10.13 -19.39
C THR A 43 -11.30 11.10 -19.18
N ALA A 44 -11.56 12.41 -19.22
CA ALA A 44 -10.50 13.41 -18.99
C ALA A 44 -9.85 13.28 -17.59
N ALA A 45 -10.61 12.81 -16.61
CA ALA A 45 -10.13 12.59 -15.25
C ALA A 45 -9.14 11.41 -15.17
N SER A 46 -9.40 10.29 -15.87
CA SER A 46 -8.50 9.13 -15.87
C SER A 46 -7.13 9.45 -16.49
N LYS A 47 -7.03 10.40 -17.42
CA LYS A 47 -5.73 10.83 -17.99
C LYS A 47 -4.75 11.40 -16.96
N ARG A 48 -5.25 11.96 -15.84
CA ARG A 48 -4.40 12.48 -14.75
C ARG A 48 -4.06 11.42 -13.70
N ARG A 49 -4.78 10.30 -13.69
CA ARG A 49 -4.63 9.22 -12.71
C ARG A 49 -3.19 8.68 -12.63
N PRO A 50 -2.50 8.32 -13.74
CA PRO A 50 -1.14 7.80 -13.64
C PRO A 50 -0.16 8.78 -12.99
N LYS A 51 -0.29 10.07 -13.28
CA LYS A 51 0.58 11.11 -12.69
C LYS A 51 0.33 11.26 -11.20
N ILE A 52 -0.93 11.37 -10.79
CA ILE A 52 -1.30 11.59 -9.38
C ILE A 52 -0.96 10.35 -8.55
N LEU A 53 -1.33 9.16 -9.02
CA LEU A 53 -0.98 7.91 -8.36
C LEU A 53 0.54 7.72 -8.33
N GLY A 54 1.25 8.00 -9.42
CA GLY A 54 2.71 7.93 -9.46
C GLY A 54 3.36 8.79 -8.38
N CYS A 55 2.94 10.05 -8.22
CA CYS A 55 3.42 10.91 -7.14
C CYS A 55 3.09 10.36 -5.75
N HIS A 56 1.87 9.86 -5.55
CA HIS A 56 1.46 9.31 -4.27
C HIS A 56 2.26 8.04 -3.91
N MET A 57 2.42 7.13 -4.87
CA MET A 57 3.19 5.90 -4.71
C MET A 57 4.67 6.17 -4.50
N GLU A 58 5.25 7.19 -5.16
CA GLU A 58 6.64 7.61 -4.92
C GLU A 58 6.84 8.13 -3.50
N PHE A 59 5.86 8.86 -2.96
CA PHE A 59 5.84 9.22 -1.55
C PHE A 59 5.79 7.98 -0.64
N LEU A 60 4.93 6.99 -0.94
CA LEU A 60 4.87 5.76 -0.15
C LEU A 60 6.20 4.99 -0.18
N ALA A 61 6.75 4.79 -1.38
CA ALA A 61 8.02 4.09 -1.58
C ALA A 61 9.17 4.82 -0.88
N SER A 62 9.21 6.15 -0.93
CA SER A 62 10.25 6.94 -0.25
C SER A 62 10.16 6.83 1.27
N ALA A 63 8.96 6.79 1.83
CA ALA A 63 8.77 6.58 3.26
C ALA A 63 9.14 5.15 3.67
N LEU A 64 8.76 4.13 2.89
CA LEU A 64 9.17 2.73 3.09
C LEU A 64 10.69 2.53 2.99
N ASP A 65 11.35 3.25 2.09
CA ASP A 65 12.81 3.27 1.95
C ASP A 65 13.52 3.98 3.12
N GLY A 66 12.77 4.64 4.02
CA GLY A 66 13.34 5.46 5.09
C GLY A 66 13.98 6.76 4.61
N LYS A 67 13.73 7.17 3.36
CA LYS A 67 14.26 8.41 2.78
C LYS A 67 13.55 9.66 3.32
N ILE A 68 12.33 9.49 3.81
CA ILE A 68 11.54 10.54 4.45
C ILE A 68 10.99 10.01 5.78
N SER A 69 10.94 10.86 6.81
CA SER A 69 10.26 10.54 8.07
C SER A 69 8.83 11.05 8.03
N LEU A 70 7.93 10.33 8.68
CA LEU A 70 6.54 10.73 8.85
C LEU A 70 6.30 11.16 10.29
N GLY A 71 5.48 12.19 10.47
CA GLY A 71 5.10 12.69 11.79
C GLY A 71 3.96 11.92 12.46
N CYS A 72 3.47 10.84 11.84
CA CYS A 72 2.38 10.03 12.36
C CYS A 72 2.89 8.75 13.04
N ASP A 73 2.01 8.14 13.83
CA ASP A 73 2.28 6.85 14.47
C ASP A 73 2.56 5.75 13.43
N LEU A 74 3.52 4.88 13.72
CA LEU A 74 3.94 3.81 12.82
C LEU A 74 2.79 2.85 12.47
N ALA A 75 1.87 2.58 13.39
CA ALA A 75 0.73 1.71 13.12
C ALA A 75 -0.32 2.40 12.24
N THR A 76 -0.48 3.73 12.34
CA THR A 76 -1.28 4.50 11.36
C THR A 76 -0.65 4.43 9.97
N TRP A 77 0.66 4.64 9.88
CA TRP A 77 1.37 4.59 8.60
C TRP A 77 1.30 3.21 7.95
N HIS A 78 1.59 2.16 8.72
CA HIS A 78 1.56 0.78 8.25
C HIS A 78 0.15 0.41 7.75
N ALA A 79 -0.89 0.66 8.56
CA ALA A 79 -2.27 0.34 8.18
C ALA A 79 -2.75 1.15 6.95
N TYR A 80 -2.29 2.39 6.79
CA TYR A 80 -2.59 3.19 5.59
C TYR A 80 -2.00 2.54 4.33
N VAL A 81 -0.71 2.22 4.34
CA VAL A 81 -0.03 1.64 3.18
C VAL A 81 -0.57 0.25 2.85
N SER A 82 -0.63 -0.65 3.82
CA SER A 82 -1.16 -2.02 3.61
C SER A 82 -2.60 -1.97 3.13
N GLY A 83 -3.45 -1.13 3.75
CA GLY A 83 -4.85 -0.97 3.37
C GLY A 83 -5.02 -0.39 1.97
N PHE A 84 -4.28 0.65 1.62
CA PHE A 84 -4.40 1.32 0.32
C PHE A 84 -3.94 0.40 -0.82
N LEU A 85 -2.77 -0.24 -0.66
CA LEU A 85 -2.25 -1.17 -1.66
C LEU A 85 -3.13 -2.44 -1.79
N SER A 86 -3.69 -2.94 -0.68
CA SER A 86 -4.66 -4.03 -0.72
C SER A 86 -5.92 -3.68 -1.52
N LEU A 87 -6.44 -2.46 -1.34
CA LEU A 87 -7.58 -1.97 -2.12
C LEU A 87 -7.20 -1.81 -3.59
N MET A 88 -5.99 -1.33 -3.90
CA MET A 88 -5.55 -1.22 -5.29
C MET A 88 -5.45 -2.58 -5.98
N VAL A 89 -4.83 -3.56 -5.32
CA VAL A 89 -4.67 -4.93 -5.83
C VAL A 89 -6.04 -5.58 -6.10
N ARG A 90 -6.99 -5.43 -5.16
CA ARG A 90 -8.28 -6.12 -5.22
C ARG A 90 -9.34 -5.41 -6.05
N CYS A 91 -9.36 -4.08 -6.02
CA CYS A 91 -10.50 -3.30 -6.52
C CYS A 91 -10.14 -2.41 -7.71
N THR A 92 -8.86 -2.04 -7.87
CA THR A 92 -8.44 -1.15 -8.97
C THR A 92 -7.14 -1.64 -9.63
N PRO A 93 -7.07 -2.89 -10.11
CA PRO A 93 -5.84 -3.46 -10.65
C PRO A 93 -5.28 -2.67 -11.84
N THR A 94 -6.14 -2.04 -12.64
CA THR A 94 -5.75 -1.14 -13.74
C THR A 94 -4.85 0.00 -13.25
N TRP A 95 -5.08 0.51 -12.04
CA TRP A 95 -4.28 1.60 -11.49
C TRP A 95 -2.83 1.17 -11.25
N ILE A 96 -2.62 -0.10 -10.88
CA ILE A 96 -1.29 -0.67 -10.65
C ILE A 96 -0.56 -0.85 -11.98
N PHE A 97 -1.27 -1.33 -13.01
CA PHE A 97 -0.72 -1.52 -14.34
C PHE A 97 -0.19 -0.21 -14.98
N GLU A 98 -0.73 0.94 -14.58
CA GLU A 98 -0.31 2.27 -15.04
C GLU A 98 0.95 2.80 -14.34
N LEU A 99 1.45 2.11 -13.31
CA LEU A 99 2.60 2.56 -12.52
C LEU A 99 3.94 2.06 -13.10
N ASN A 100 5.01 2.77 -12.73
CA ASN A 100 6.36 2.37 -13.09
C ASN A 100 6.77 1.07 -12.37
N VAL A 101 7.35 0.12 -13.10
CA VAL A 101 7.85 -1.16 -12.56
C VAL A 101 8.82 -0.99 -11.40
N GLU A 102 9.77 -0.05 -11.48
CA GLU A 102 10.72 0.18 -10.39
C GLU A 102 10.03 0.67 -9.12
N LEU A 103 8.94 1.41 -9.26
CA LEU A 103 8.14 1.86 -8.13
C LEU A 103 7.45 0.68 -7.45
N LEU A 104 6.84 -0.21 -8.25
CA LEU A 104 6.22 -1.45 -7.74
C LEU A 104 7.25 -2.34 -7.03
N ARG A 105 8.47 -2.45 -7.57
CA ARG A 105 9.58 -3.19 -6.94
C ARG A 105 10.00 -2.59 -5.60
N ARG A 106 10.07 -1.26 -5.49
CA ARG A 106 10.42 -0.59 -4.21
C ARG A 106 9.33 -0.78 -3.16
N LEU A 107 8.06 -0.62 -3.56
CA LEU A 107 6.92 -0.86 -2.69
C LEU A 107 6.90 -2.31 -2.18
N SER A 108 7.10 -3.29 -3.06
CA SER A 108 7.10 -4.70 -2.67
C SER A 108 8.22 -5.04 -1.68
N LYS A 109 9.44 -4.51 -1.88
CA LYS A 109 10.55 -4.63 -0.92
C LYS A 109 10.26 -3.94 0.42
N GLY A 110 9.51 -2.83 0.41
CA GLY A 110 9.02 -2.17 1.62
C GLY A 110 8.04 -3.05 2.40
N LEU A 111 7.02 -3.58 1.72
CA LEU A 111 6.03 -4.48 2.30
C LEU A 111 6.67 -5.76 2.87
N ARG A 112 7.63 -6.36 2.15
CA ARG A 112 8.37 -7.53 2.64
C ARG A 112 9.07 -7.26 3.97
N ARG A 113 9.70 -6.09 4.12
CA ARG A 113 10.34 -5.66 5.39
C ARG A 113 9.35 -5.50 6.55
N TRP A 114 8.07 -5.32 6.25
CA TRP A 114 6.98 -5.29 7.22
C TRP A 114 6.26 -6.62 7.40
N ASN A 115 6.80 -7.71 6.83
CA ASN A 115 6.20 -9.04 6.88
C ASN A 115 4.84 -9.13 6.17
N GLU A 116 4.63 -8.29 5.14
CA GLU A 116 3.43 -8.23 4.28
C GLU A 116 3.73 -8.87 2.91
N GLU A 117 4.29 -10.07 2.92
CA GLU A 117 4.82 -10.73 1.71
C GLU A 117 3.73 -11.11 0.71
N GLU A 118 2.58 -11.61 1.18
CA GLU A 118 1.45 -11.96 0.30
C GLU A 118 0.97 -10.74 -0.48
N LEU A 119 0.86 -9.58 0.18
CA LEU A 119 0.48 -8.32 -0.47
C LEU A 119 1.56 -7.86 -1.44
N ALA A 120 2.83 -8.00 -1.09
CA ALA A 120 3.96 -7.64 -1.94
C ALA A 120 3.97 -8.47 -3.24
N LEU A 121 3.77 -9.79 -3.15
CA LEU A 121 3.66 -10.69 -4.29
C LEU A 121 2.40 -10.39 -5.12
N ALA A 122 1.26 -10.13 -4.47
CA ALA A 122 0.03 -9.77 -5.16
C ALA A 122 0.18 -8.44 -5.94
N LEU A 123 0.86 -7.44 -5.37
CA LEU A 123 1.16 -6.17 -6.04
C LEU A 123 2.01 -6.40 -7.30
N LEU A 124 3.07 -7.20 -7.20
CA LEU A 124 3.91 -7.53 -8.36
C LEU A 124 3.17 -8.39 -9.39
N GLY A 125 2.32 -9.31 -8.96
CA GLY A 125 1.49 -10.13 -9.86
C GLY A 125 0.53 -9.28 -10.69
N VAL A 126 -0.13 -8.30 -10.07
CA VAL A 126 -1.01 -7.35 -10.79
C VAL A 126 -0.22 -6.41 -11.71
N GLY A 127 1.03 -6.10 -11.37
CA GLY A 127 1.94 -5.32 -12.23
C GLY A 127 2.28 -5.97 -13.58
N GLY A 128 1.97 -7.26 -13.75
CA GLY A 128 2.11 -7.99 -15.01
C GLY A 128 3.54 -8.43 -15.33
N ILE A 129 3.85 -8.60 -16.62
CA ILE A 129 5.12 -9.20 -17.06
C ILE A 129 6.33 -8.32 -16.67
N GLY A 130 6.16 -7.01 -16.64
CA GLY A 130 7.26 -6.08 -16.29
C GLY A 130 7.80 -6.27 -14.88
N THR A 131 6.99 -6.77 -13.95
CA THR A 131 7.35 -7.02 -12.55
C THR A 131 7.71 -8.48 -12.27
N MET A 132 7.64 -9.37 -13.27
CA MET A 132 7.85 -10.81 -13.09
C MET A 132 9.25 -11.15 -12.55
N SER A 133 10.30 -10.42 -12.98
CA SER A 133 11.66 -10.61 -12.45
C SER A 133 11.73 -10.27 -10.96
N ALA A 134 11.13 -9.16 -10.54
CA ALA A 134 11.06 -8.77 -9.14
C ALA A 134 10.24 -9.78 -8.31
N ALA A 135 9.19 -10.37 -8.88
CA ALA A 135 8.42 -11.41 -8.21
C ALA A 135 9.24 -12.70 -8.02
N ALA A 136 9.99 -13.11 -9.05
CA ALA A 136 10.89 -14.25 -8.97
C ALA A 136 12.01 -14.04 -7.94
N GLU A 137 12.65 -12.86 -7.94
CA GLU A 137 13.64 -12.47 -6.92
C GLU A 137 13.05 -12.60 -5.51
N MET A 138 11.83 -12.12 -5.29
CA MET A 138 11.18 -12.19 -3.98
C MET A 138 10.92 -13.61 -3.51
N VAL A 139 10.45 -14.51 -4.39
CA VAL A 139 10.19 -15.92 -4.02
C VAL A 139 11.50 -16.63 -3.66
N ILE A 140 12.55 -16.44 -4.45
CA ILE A 140 13.86 -17.06 -4.20
C ILE A 140 14.45 -16.61 -2.86
N GLU A 141 14.31 -15.32 -2.53
CA GLU A 141 14.80 -14.79 -1.25
C GLU A 141 14.02 -15.30 -0.02
N THR A 142 12.85 -15.91 -0.21
CA THR A 142 12.01 -16.46 0.88
C THR A 142 12.22 -17.97 1.08
N GLU A 143 12.74 -18.67 0.07
CA GLU A 143 13.07 -20.10 0.13
C GLU A 143 14.43 -20.40 0.82
N ILE A 144 15.17 -19.35 1.23
CA ILE A 144 16.48 -19.41 1.91
C ILE A 144 16.32 -18.99 3.37
#